data_AF-A0A8H5FG35-F1
#
_entry.id   AF-A0A8H5FG35-F1
#
_cell.length_a   1.000
_cell.length_b   1.000
_cell.length_c   1.000
_cell.angle_alpha   90.00
_cell.angle_beta   90.00
_cell.angle_gamma   90.00
#
_symmetry.space_group_name_H-M   'P 1'
#
loop_
_entity.id
_entity.type
_entity.pdbx_description
1 polymer ?
#
loop_
_entity_poly.entity_id
_entity_poly.type
_entity_poly.pdbx_seq_one_letter_code
_entity_poly.pdbx_strand_id
1 'polypeptide(L)'
;MNAYEQASNLLNNSSSSSLPDPMEIGGLDTRWADDTLARNTTDRTKLEVELKTYTNNTIKEGTRVGDYAIVLKHYTKSREFCATGAHVLEMCLSVLELLIEQRNYSHLMTYVFKADAALDAATAAASTAGNGGGNWSGSTVPTGALPKKKPVSAERDSVQSKLDFATVLSHLRQGTYEKAAQYLLNLGAPRELGEWIDKVCPALISQLDPYLLATWWP
;
A
#
# COMPACT_ATOMS: atom_id res chain seq x y z
N MET A 1 71.03 27.75 20.55
CA MET A 1 69.68 28.20 20.14
C MET A 1 69.55 28.00 18.64
N ASN A 2 68.67 27.20 18.07
CA ASN A 2 68.07 25.94 18.49
C ASN A 2 67.71 25.29 17.14
N ALA A 3 68.40 24.22 16.72
CA ALA A 3 68.12 23.58 15.41
C ALA A 3 66.66 23.12 15.31
N TYR A 4 66.04 22.91 16.47
CA TYR A 4 64.63 22.64 16.66
C TYR A 4 63.72 23.82 16.23
N GLU A 5 64.12 25.07 16.48
CA GLU A 5 63.34 26.26 16.05
C GLU A 5 63.45 26.52 14.54
N GLN A 6 64.58 26.16 13.91
CA GLN A 6 64.71 26.24 12.45
C GLN A 6 63.86 25.16 11.76
N ALA A 7 63.78 23.95 12.32
CA ALA A 7 62.91 22.89 11.82
C ALA A 7 61.42 23.23 12.00
N SER A 8 61.04 23.83 13.14
CA SER A 8 59.64 24.25 13.37
C SER A 8 59.20 25.37 12.43
N ASN A 9 60.10 26.30 12.10
CA ASN A 9 59.79 27.40 11.18
C ASN A 9 59.66 26.95 9.71
N LEU A 10 60.39 25.91 9.29
CA LEU A 10 60.21 25.33 7.94
C LEU A 10 58.89 24.56 7.83
N LEU A 11 58.47 23.85 8.88
CA LEU A 11 57.15 23.21 8.92
C LEU A 11 56.04 24.26 8.97
N ASN A 12 56.24 25.35 9.73
CA ASN A 12 55.27 26.43 9.84
C ASN A 12 55.15 27.28 8.55
N ASN A 13 56.23 27.39 7.77
CA ASN A 13 56.20 28.02 6.44
C ASN A 13 55.67 27.08 5.34
N SER A 14 55.64 25.77 5.61
CA SER A 14 54.98 24.76 4.75
C SER A 14 53.47 24.68 5.01
N SER A 15 52.96 25.34 6.05
CA SER A 15 51.53 25.41 6.39
C SER A 15 50.67 26.12 5.34
N SER A 16 51.28 26.70 4.30
CA SER A 16 50.57 27.26 3.15
C SER A 16 50.22 26.22 2.08
N SER A 17 50.46 24.92 2.31
CA SER A 17 49.70 23.89 1.62
C SER A 17 48.48 23.53 2.48
N SER A 18 47.51 24.45 2.54
CA SER A 18 46.15 24.05 2.91
C SER A 18 45.79 22.90 1.97
N LEU A 19 45.45 21.73 2.53
CA LEU A 19 44.81 20.67 1.74
C LEU A 19 43.72 21.35 0.90
N PRO A 20 43.66 21.11 -0.43
CA PRO A 20 42.60 21.68 -1.25
C PRO A 20 41.28 21.42 -0.56
N ASP A 21 40.44 22.44 -0.44
CA ASP A 21 39.12 22.31 0.18
C ASP A 21 38.44 21.08 -0.45
N PRO A 22 37.87 20.11 0.30
CA PRO A 22 37.28 18.92 -0.30
C PRO A 22 36.22 19.22 -1.37
N MET A 23 35.68 20.45 -1.39
CA MET A 23 34.83 20.98 -2.45
C MET A 23 35.57 21.33 -3.77
N GLU A 24 36.87 21.57 -3.73
CA GLU A 24 37.73 21.92 -4.88
C GLU A 24 38.29 20.68 -5.61
N ILE A 25 38.31 19.51 -4.98
CA ILE A 25 38.90 18.27 -5.53
C ILE A 25 37.98 17.59 -6.57
N GLY A 26 36.72 17.99 -6.64
CA GLY A 26 35.80 17.54 -7.68
C GLY A 26 34.38 17.87 -7.26
N GLY A 27 33.73 18.79 -7.97
CA GLY A 27 32.32 19.08 -7.75
C GLY A 27 31.50 17.80 -7.83
N LEU A 28 30.49 17.66 -6.97
CA LEU A 28 29.52 16.58 -7.06
C LEU A 28 28.98 16.56 -8.49
N ASP A 29 29.19 15.45 -9.21
CA ASP A 29 28.60 15.25 -10.53
C ASP A 29 27.09 15.07 -10.32
N THR A 30 26.37 16.20 -10.35
CA THR A 30 24.94 16.26 -10.15
C THR A 30 24.20 15.46 -11.22
N ARG A 31 24.76 15.38 -12.44
CA ARG A 31 24.18 14.58 -13.51
C ARG A 31 24.30 13.09 -13.21
N TRP A 32 25.46 12.62 -12.73
CA TRP A 32 25.61 11.24 -12.28
C TRP A 32 24.74 10.92 -11.06
N ALA A 33 24.64 11.85 -10.11
CA ALA A 33 23.79 11.71 -8.93
C ALA A 33 22.30 11.58 -9.32
N ASP A 34 21.82 12.45 -10.21
CA ASP A 34 20.44 12.43 -10.71
C ASP A 34 20.17 11.16 -11.54
N ASP A 35 21.09 10.76 -12.43
CA ASP A 35 20.95 9.54 -13.24
C ASP A 35 20.97 8.28 -12.37
N THR A 36 21.80 8.26 -11.32
CA THR A 36 21.85 7.15 -10.35
C THR A 36 20.59 7.07 -9.52
N LEU A 37 20.05 8.21 -9.07
CA LEU A 37 18.80 8.27 -8.32
C LEU A 37 17.60 7.87 -9.20
N ALA A 38 17.57 8.28 -10.46
CA ALA A 38 16.55 7.89 -11.43
C ALA A 38 16.60 6.38 -11.74
N ARG A 39 17.80 5.81 -11.94
CA ARG A 39 17.97 4.35 -12.10
C ARG A 39 17.54 3.59 -10.86
N ASN A 40 17.98 4.02 -9.67
CA ASN A 40 17.60 3.38 -8.41
C ASN A 40 16.08 3.38 -8.20
N THR A 41 15.42 4.50 -8.50
CA THR A 41 13.95 4.61 -8.43
C THR A 41 13.25 3.67 -9.41
N THR A 42 13.79 3.54 -10.62
CA THR A 42 13.25 2.65 -11.66
C THR A 42 13.39 1.19 -11.28
N ASP A 43 14.59 0.78 -10.83
CA ASP A 43 14.85 -0.59 -10.39
C ASP A 43 14.03 -0.96 -9.16
N ARG A 44 13.89 -0.03 -8.20
CA ARG A 44 13.00 -0.18 -7.05
C ARG A 44 11.56 -0.44 -7.50
N THR A 45 11.05 0.36 -8.44
CA THR A 45 9.68 0.20 -8.96
C THR A 45 9.52 -1.14 -9.69
N LYS A 46 10.52 -1.57 -10.47
CA LYS A 46 10.51 -2.86 -11.17
C LYS A 46 10.45 -4.05 -10.20
N LEU A 47 11.32 -4.05 -9.20
CA LEU A 47 11.36 -5.09 -8.17
C LEU A 47 10.04 -5.16 -7.39
N GLU A 48 9.42 -4.01 -7.11
CA GLU A 48 8.10 -3.94 -6.48
C GLU A 48 7.00 -4.59 -7.33
N VAL A 49 7.02 -4.37 -8.65
CA VAL A 49 6.06 -4.99 -9.58
C VAL A 49 6.28 -6.50 -9.69
N GLU A 50 7.53 -6.96 -9.79
CA GLU A 50 7.86 -8.38 -9.88
C GLU A 50 7.46 -9.12 -8.60
N LEU A 51 7.76 -8.55 -7.43
CA LEU A 51 7.38 -9.12 -6.12
C LEU A 51 5.86 -9.18 -5.95
N LYS A 52 5.15 -8.12 -6.35
CA LYS A 52 3.68 -8.10 -6.34
C LYS A 52 3.09 -9.17 -7.26
N THR A 53 3.67 -9.35 -8.44
CA THR A 53 3.23 -10.36 -9.41
C THR A 53 3.46 -11.78 -8.86
N TYR A 54 4.63 -12.05 -8.29
CA TYR A 54 4.93 -13.34 -7.66
C TYR A 54 3.96 -13.65 -6.52
N THR A 55 3.76 -12.68 -5.63
CA THR A 55 2.84 -12.80 -4.48
C THR A 55 1.42 -13.10 -4.97
N ASN A 56 0.93 -12.34 -5.95
CA ASN A 56 -0.40 -12.56 -6.54
C ASN A 56 -0.55 -13.96 -7.17
N ASN A 57 0.48 -14.47 -7.84
CA ASN A 57 0.43 -15.80 -8.42
C ASN A 57 0.37 -16.88 -7.35
N THR A 58 1.18 -16.77 -6.29
CA THR A 58 1.14 -17.71 -5.15
C THR A 58 -0.17 -17.66 -4.40
N ILE A 59 -0.78 -16.47 -4.24
CA ILE A 59 -2.10 -16.32 -3.63
C ILE A 59 -3.17 -16.99 -4.49
N LYS A 60 -3.21 -16.69 -5.79
CA LYS A 60 -4.18 -17.30 -6.73
C LYS A 60 -4.09 -18.82 -6.69
N GLU A 61 -2.88 -19.34 -6.69
CA GLU A 61 -2.61 -20.77 -6.59
C GLU A 61 -3.03 -21.35 -5.24
N GLY A 62 -2.74 -20.67 -4.13
CA GLY A 62 -3.16 -21.09 -2.80
C GLY A 62 -4.68 -21.14 -2.63
N THR A 63 -5.41 -20.15 -3.16
CA THR A 63 -6.88 -20.17 -3.18
C THR A 63 -7.42 -21.29 -4.09
N ARG A 64 -6.78 -21.56 -5.23
CA ARG A 64 -7.15 -22.67 -6.14
C ARG A 64 -7.01 -24.04 -5.46
N VAL A 65 -6.00 -24.20 -4.62
CA VAL A 65 -5.71 -25.44 -3.88
C VAL A 65 -6.47 -25.50 -2.54
N GLY A 66 -7.07 -24.39 -2.10
CA GLY A 66 -7.79 -24.29 -0.83
C GLY A 66 -6.86 -24.22 0.40
N ASP A 67 -5.55 -24.01 0.21
CA ASP A 67 -4.60 -23.85 1.32
C ASP A 67 -4.49 -22.39 1.77
N TYR A 68 -5.56 -22.00 2.43
CA TYR A 68 -5.80 -20.74 3.09
C TYR A 68 -4.75 -20.34 4.14
N ALA A 69 -4.08 -21.32 4.77
CA ALA A 69 -3.02 -21.05 5.75
C ALA A 69 -1.71 -20.62 5.08
N ILE A 70 -1.37 -21.22 3.92
CA ILE A 70 -0.25 -20.79 3.09
C ILE A 70 -0.49 -19.36 2.59
N VAL A 71 -1.70 -19.07 2.08
CA VAL A 71 -2.05 -17.73 1.59
C VAL A 71 -1.88 -16.66 2.69
N LEU A 72 -2.37 -16.93 3.91
CA LEU A 72 -2.22 -15.99 5.04
C LEU A 72 -0.76 -15.78 5.45
N LYS A 73 0.07 -16.83 5.41
CA LYS A 73 1.52 -16.72 5.65
C LYS A 73 2.20 -15.83 4.61
N HIS A 74 1.83 -15.95 3.34
CA HIS A 74 2.37 -15.10 2.28
C HIS A 74 2.00 -13.63 2.47
N TYR A 75 0.75 -13.32 2.84
CA TYR A 75 0.36 -11.94 3.18
C TYR A 75 1.08 -11.40 4.42
N THR A 76 1.30 -12.24 5.43
CA THR A 76 2.03 -11.84 6.63
C THR A 76 3.49 -11.51 6.30
N LYS A 77 4.12 -12.32 5.44
CA LYS A 77 5.48 -12.07 4.96
C LYS A 77 5.57 -10.84 4.05
N SER A 78 4.57 -10.62 3.20
CA SER A 78 4.58 -9.46 2.29
C SER A 78 4.54 -8.12 3.01
N ARG A 79 4.01 -8.10 4.24
CA ARG A 79 4.00 -6.92 5.13
C ARG A 79 5.39 -6.30 5.32
N GLU A 80 6.45 -7.12 5.40
CA GLU A 80 7.83 -6.63 5.62
C GLU A 80 8.35 -5.81 4.43
N PHE A 81 7.74 -5.97 3.25
CA PHE A 81 8.08 -5.23 2.04
C PHE A 81 7.17 -4.01 1.80
N CYS A 82 6.21 -3.76 2.68
CA CYS A 82 5.34 -2.58 2.56
C CYS A 82 6.10 -1.30 2.95
N ALA A 83 6.52 -0.52 1.96
CA ALA A 83 7.19 0.76 2.17
C ALA A 83 6.25 1.97 2.41
N THR A 84 4.96 1.86 2.05
CA THR A 84 4.00 2.98 2.11
C THR A 84 2.70 2.57 2.79
N GLY A 85 1.94 3.55 3.32
CA GLY A 85 0.60 3.32 3.87
C GLY A 85 -0.37 2.72 2.85
N ALA A 86 -0.23 3.08 1.57
CA ALA A 86 -1.02 2.50 0.48
C ALA A 86 -0.73 0.99 0.30
N HIS A 87 0.52 0.56 0.43
CA HIS A 87 0.88 -0.87 0.36
C HIS A 87 0.28 -1.65 1.54
N VAL A 88 0.33 -1.07 2.73
CA VAL A 88 -0.27 -1.69 3.93
C VAL A 88 -1.78 -1.79 3.80
N LEU A 89 -2.44 -0.75 3.24
CA LEU A 89 -3.87 -0.74 3.03
C LEU A 89 -4.31 -1.83 2.03
N GLU A 90 -3.65 -1.92 0.88
CA GLU A 90 -3.94 -2.95 -0.14
C GLU A 90 -3.82 -4.35 0.46
N MET A 91 -2.71 -4.61 1.17
CA MET A 91 -2.49 -5.88 1.87
C MET A 91 -3.61 -6.19 2.89
N CYS A 92 -4.02 -5.21 3.71
CA CYS A 92 -5.06 -5.44 4.71
C CYS A 92 -6.42 -5.75 4.07
N LEU A 93 -6.77 -5.09 2.97
CA LEU A 93 -8.00 -5.39 2.22
C LEU A 93 -7.98 -6.82 1.65
N SER A 94 -6.85 -7.26 1.10
CA SER A 94 -6.72 -8.64 0.61
C SER A 94 -6.78 -9.69 1.72
N VAL A 95 -6.26 -9.38 2.91
CA VAL A 95 -6.42 -10.27 4.09
C VAL A 95 -7.87 -10.30 4.57
N LEU A 96 -8.58 -9.17 4.53
CA LEU A 96 -10.01 -9.13 4.87
C LEU A 96 -10.84 -10.02 3.93
N GLU A 97 -10.58 -9.95 2.62
CA GLU A 97 -11.22 -10.86 1.64
C GLU A 97 -10.96 -12.33 2.01
N LEU A 98 -9.71 -12.68 2.29
CA LEU A 98 -9.31 -14.02 2.68
C LEU A 98 -9.99 -14.52 3.97
N LEU A 99 -10.10 -13.65 4.98
CA LEU A 99 -10.75 -13.97 6.25
C LEU A 99 -12.26 -14.19 6.09
N ILE A 100 -12.90 -13.41 5.22
CA ILE A 100 -14.33 -13.57 4.91
C ILE A 100 -14.55 -14.91 4.17
N GLU A 101 -13.69 -15.24 3.21
CA GLU A 101 -13.72 -16.53 2.48
C GLU A 101 -13.58 -17.73 3.44
N GLN A 102 -12.64 -17.66 4.37
CA GLN A 102 -12.40 -18.70 5.38
C GLN A 102 -13.44 -18.74 6.51
N ARG A 103 -14.35 -17.76 6.55
CA ARG A 103 -15.33 -17.58 7.64
C ARG A 103 -14.67 -17.36 9.01
N ASN A 104 -13.46 -16.84 9.02
CA ASN A 104 -12.73 -16.53 10.24
C ASN A 104 -12.90 -15.04 10.59
N TYR A 105 -14.01 -14.73 11.27
CA TYR A 105 -14.39 -13.35 11.61
C TYR A 105 -13.72 -12.83 12.90
N SER A 106 -13.05 -13.70 13.66
CA SER A 106 -12.39 -13.34 14.92
C SER A 106 -11.26 -12.34 14.71
N HIS A 107 -10.56 -12.42 13.57
CA HIS A 107 -9.45 -11.51 13.25
C HIS A 107 -9.87 -10.32 12.38
N LEU A 108 -11.13 -10.29 11.93
CA LEU A 108 -11.61 -9.29 10.98
C LEU A 108 -11.41 -7.87 11.53
N MET A 109 -11.80 -7.63 12.79
CA MET A 109 -11.65 -6.31 13.41
C MET A 109 -10.19 -5.87 13.60
N THR A 110 -9.28 -6.82 13.81
CA THR A 110 -7.84 -6.50 13.90
C THR A 110 -7.32 -5.94 12.57
N TYR A 111 -7.76 -6.51 11.45
CA TYR A 111 -7.34 -6.04 10.13
C TYR A 111 -8.10 -4.79 9.67
N VAL A 112 -9.35 -4.59 10.11
CA VAL A 112 -10.07 -3.32 9.93
C VAL A 112 -9.32 -2.17 10.59
N PHE A 113 -8.97 -2.29 11.88
CA PHE A 113 -8.22 -1.24 12.59
C PHE A 113 -6.87 -0.91 11.93
N LYS A 114 -6.16 -1.93 11.43
CA LYS A 114 -4.91 -1.73 10.69
C LYS A 114 -5.13 -1.05 9.34
N ALA A 115 -6.22 -1.37 8.65
CA ALA A 115 -6.58 -0.77 7.38
C ALA A 115 -6.97 0.71 7.56
N ASP A 116 -7.75 1.06 8.59
CA ASP A 116 -8.10 2.46 8.90
C ASP A 116 -6.85 3.31 9.13
N ALA A 117 -5.93 2.85 9.99
CA ALA A 117 -4.68 3.55 10.24
C ALA A 117 -3.82 3.70 8.97
N ALA A 118 -3.82 2.68 8.09
CA ALA A 118 -3.11 2.72 6.82
C ALA A 118 -3.76 3.66 5.79
N LEU A 119 -5.10 3.73 5.78
CA LEU A 119 -5.88 4.63 4.94
C LEU A 119 -5.61 6.10 5.28
N ASP A 120 -5.56 6.43 6.57
CA ASP A 120 -5.21 7.77 7.01
C ASP A 120 -3.77 8.14 6.64
N ALA A 121 -2.81 7.22 6.85
CA ALA A 121 -1.42 7.41 6.44
C ALA A 121 -1.28 7.60 4.91
N ALA A 122 -2.02 6.82 4.11
CA ALA A 122 -2.03 6.94 2.66
C ALA A 122 -2.64 8.28 2.20
N THR A 123 -3.74 8.71 2.85
CA THR A 123 -4.40 9.99 2.56
C THR A 123 -3.50 11.17 2.88
N ALA A 124 -2.81 11.14 4.03
CA ALA A 124 -1.86 12.17 4.44
C ALA A 124 -0.69 12.29 3.44
N ALA A 125 -0.13 11.16 2.99
CA ALA A 125 0.91 11.15 1.97
C ALA A 125 0.43 11.74 0.62
N ALA A 126 -0.80 11.41 0.20
CA ALA A 126 -1.38 11.94 -1.04
C ALA A 126 -1.62 13.46 -0.98
N SER A 127 -2.07 13.98 0.17
CA SER A 127 -2.28 15.43 0.37
C SER A 127 -0.96 16.23 0.34
N THR A 128 0.14 15.64 0.79
CA THR A 128 1.47 16.27 0.79
C THR A 128 2.07 16.32 -0.62
N ALA A 129 1.85 15.28 -1.43
CA ALA A 129 2.30 15.23 -2.82
C ALA A 129 1.55 16.19 -3.76
N GLY A 130 0.31 16.58 -3.42
CA GLY A 130 -0.51 17.49 -4.22
C GLY A 130 -0.08 18.96 -4.18
N ASN A 131 0.70 19.39 -3.18
CA ASN A 131 1.16 20.78 -3.05
C ASN A 131 2.53 21.05 -3.70
N GLY A 132 3.23 20.02 -4.19
CA GLY A 132 4.49 20.15 -4.94
C GLY A 132 4.24 20.35 -6.44
N GLY A 133 3.80 21.55 -6.83
CA GLY A 133 3.51 21.90 -8.22
C GLY A 133 4.75 21.90 -9.13
N GLY A 134 5.03 20.74 -9.76
CA GLY A 134 5.89 20.63 -10.94
C GLY A 134 5.03 20.58 -12.20
N ASN A 135 4.83 21.73 -12.85
CA ASN A 135 4.10 21.85 -14.11
C ASN A 135 4.96 21.32 -15.28
N TRP A 136 4.75 20.08 -15.69
CA TRP A 136 5.20 19.59 -17.01
C TRP A 136 3.99 19.45 -17.93
N SER A 137 3.75 20.49 -18.73
CA SER A 137 2.91 20.43 -19.93
C SER A 137 3.74 19.85 -21.07
N GLY A 138 3.36 18.68 -21.57
CA GLY A 138 3.94 18.15 -22.81
C GLY A 138 3.66 16.67 -23.04
N SER A 139 2.53 16.36 -23.68
CA SER A 139 2.47 15.57 -24.93
C SER A 139 1.06 15.02 -25.15
N THR A 140 0.45 15.46 -26.24
CA THR A 140 -0.82 14.99 -26.78
C THR A 140 -0.63 13.67 -27.52
N VAL A 141 -1.25 12.59 -27.06
CA VAL A 141 -1.59 11.44 -27.88
C VAL A 141 -3.01 11.01 -27.54
N PRO A 142 -3.97 10.98 -28.48
CA PRO A 142 -5.29 10.42 -28.23
C PRO A 142 -5.28 8.90 -28.47
N THR A 143 -6.37 8.27 -28.03
CA THR A 143 -6.88 6.92 -28.34
C THR A 143 -6.54 5.80 -27.34
N GLY A 144 -7.57 5.43 -26.57
CA GLY A 144 -7.62 4.29 -25.65
C GLY A 144 -8.32 4.69 -24.35
N ALA A 145 -9.61 4.37 -24.21
CA ALA A 145 -10.44 4.77 -23.08
C ALA A 145 -9.82 4.33 -21.73
N LEU A 146 -9.27 5.29 -20.99
CA LEU A 146 -8.77 5.11 -19.65
C LEU A 146 -9.93 5.13 -18.64
N PRO A 147 -9.90 4.30 -17.57
CA PRO A 147 -10.83 4.43 -16.47
C PRO A 147 -10.68 5.83 -15.87
N LYS A 148 -11.80 6.55 -15.73
CA LYS A 148 -11.85 7.88 -15.13
C LYS A 148 -11.16 7.83 -13.76
N LYS A 149 -10.04 8.54 -13.60
CA LYS A 149 -9.35 8.69 -12.32
C LYS A 149 -10.35 9.29 -11.33
N LYS A 150 -10.90 8.46 -10.43
CA LYS A 150 -11.83 8.89 -9.40
C LYS A 150 -11.15 9.96 -8.53
N PRO A 151 -11.89 10.96 -8.02
CA PRO A 151 -11.32 11.89 -7.05
C PRO A 151 -10.83 11.11 -5.84
N VAL A 152 -9.70 11.53 -5.25
CA VAL A 152 -9.04 10.85 -4.11
C VAL A 152 -10.01 10.60 -2.94
N SER A 153 -10.99 11.49 -2.75
CA SER A 153 -12.07 11.31 -1.78
C SER A 153 -12.97 10.10 -2.09
N ALA A 154 -13.34 9.88 -3.36
CA ALA A 154 -14.21 8.76 -3.75
C ALA A 154 -13.52 7.40 -3.65
N GLU A 155 -12.18 7.36 -3.74
CA GLU A 155 -11.43 6.14 -3.45
C GLU A 155 -11.42 5.85 -1.95
N ARG A 156 -11.22 6.89 -1.11
CA ARG A 156 -11.33 6.78 0.35
C ARG A 156 -12.71 6.29 0.79
N ASP A 157 -13.77 6.88 0.26
CA ASP A 157 -15.16 6.51 0.58
C ASP A 157 -15.42 5.04 0.24
N SER A 158 -14.90 4.57 -0.90
CA SER A 158 -15.04 3.16 -1.31
C SER A 158 -14.30 2.20 -0.38
N VAL A 159 -13.13 2.59 0.14
CA VAL A 159 -12.38 1.79 1.11
C VAL A 159 -13.10 1.78 2.45
N GLN A 160 -13.60 2.93 2.92
CA GLN A 160 -14.35 3.04 4.17
C GLN A 160 -15.60 2.15 4.13
N SER A 161 -16.35 2.19 3.03
CA SER A 161 -17.52 1.32 2.82
C SER A 161 -17.19 -0.18 2.93
N LYS A 162 -15.99 -0.61 2.50
CA LYS A 162 -15.54 -2.02 2.66
C LYS A 162 -15.20 -2.35 4.11
N LEU A 163 -14.57 -1.43 4.83
CA LEU A 163 -14.21 -1.60 6.24
C LEU A 163 -15.46 -1.63 7.14
N ASP A 164 -16.44 -0.78 6.83
CA ASP A 164 -17.74 -0.77 7.52
C ASP A 164 -18.50 -2.08 7.28
N PHE A 165 -18.49 -2.60 6.05
CA PHE A 165 -19.08 -3.91 5.74
C PHE A 165 -18.41 -5.05 6.51
N ALA A 166 -17.08 -5.06 6.57
CA ALA A 166 -16.35 -6.03 7.37
C ALA A 166 -16.77 -5.92 8.85
N THR A 167 -16.84 -4.70 9.38
CA THR A 167 -17.28 -4.45 10.76
C THR A 167 -18.70 -4.98 11.04
N VAL A 168 -19.63 -4.75 10.11
CA VAL A 168 -21.00 -5.32 10.16
C VAL A 168 -20.94 -6.84 10.22
N LEU A 169 -20.16 -7.49 9.34
CA LEU A 169 -20.03 -8.95 9.32
C LEU A 169 -19.47 -9.51 10.64
N SER A 170 -18.52 -8.82 11.26
CA SER A 170 -17.97 -9.24 12.56
C SER A 170 -19.05 -9.18 13.66
N HIS A 171 -19.81 -8.10 13.72
CA HIS A 171 -20.88 -7.94 14.70
C HIS A 171 -22.07 -8.89 14.47
N LEU A 172 -22.39 -9.17 13.20
CA LEU A 172 -23.44 -10.11 12.82
C LEU A 172 -23.11 -11.53 13.31
N ARG A 173 -21.85 -11.94 13.17
CA ARG A 173 -21.36 -13.25 13.63
C ARG A 173 -21.26 -13.38 15.15
N GLN A 174 -21.08 -12.27 15.86
CA GLN A 174 -21.05 -12.23 17.33
C GLN A 174 -22.45 -12.16 17.96
N GLY A 175 -23.52 -12.06 17.16
CA GLY A 175 -24.90 -11.94 17.66
C GLY A 175 -25.26 -10.53 18.16
N THR A 176 -24.40 -9.53 17.95
CA THR A 176 -24.66 -8.14 18.32
C THR A 176 -25.37 -7.39 17.20
N TYR A 177 -26.63 -7.73 16.97
CA TYR A 177 -27.41 -7.23 15.83
C TYR A 177 -27.69 -5.73 15.87
N GLU A 178 -27.79 -5.13 17.06
CA GLU A 178 -28.04 -3.69 17.22
C GLU A 178 -26.89 -2.85 16.64
N LYS A 179 -25.64 -3.19 17.00
CA LYS A 179 -24.46 -2.54 16.44
C LYS A 179 -24.33 -2.80 14.95
N ALA A 180 -24.56 -4.04 14.52
CA ALA A 180 -24.52 -4.39 13.10
C ALA A 180 -25.52 -3.54 12.27
N ALA A 181 -26.74 -3.34 12.77
CA ALA A 181 -27.74 -2.51 12.13
C ALA A 181 -27.32 -1.03 12.05
N GLN A 182 -26.72 -0.49 13.11
CA GLN A 182 -26.21 0.89 13.11
C GLN A 182 -25.12 1.09 12.05
N TYR A 183 -24.13 0.19 11.98
CA TYR A 183 -23.09 0.26 10.95
C TYR A 183 -23.63 0.03 9.55
N LEU A 184 -24.67 -0.80 9.39
CA LEU A 184 -25.32 -1.03 8.09
C LEU A 184 -26.06 0.21 7.57
N LEU A 185 -26.60 1.06 8.45
CA LEU A 185 -27.19 2.34 8.05
C LEU A 185 -26.15 3.37 7.61
N ASN A 186 -24.92 3.23 8.12
CA ASN A 186 -23.78 4.07 7.75
C ASN A 186 -23.04 3.57 6.50
N LEU A 187 -23.36 2.36 6.00
CA LEU A 187 -22.76 1.85 4.77
C LEU A 187 -23.14 2.78 3.61
N GLY A 188 -22.11 3.21 2.85
CA GLY A 188 -22.30 3.92 1.58
C GLY A 188 -23.12 3.10 0.58
N ALA A 189 -23.53 3.72 -0.53
CA ALA A 189 -24.35 3.07 -1.53
C ALA A 189 -23.74 1.71 -1.97
N PRO A 190 -24.52 0.65 -2.23
CA PRO A 190 -24.00 -0.68 -2.60
C PRO A 190 -23.07 -0.66 -3.83
N ARG A 191 -23.19 0.38 -4.66
CA ARG A 191 -22.31 0.63 -5.82
C ARG A 191 -20.86 0.91 -5.44
N GLU A 192 -20.60 1.36 -4.22
CA GLU A 192 -19.26 1.66 -3.73
C GLU A 192 -18.50 0.39 -3.31
N LEU A 193 -19.24 -0.64 -2.87
CA LEU A 193 -18.67 -1.97 -2.65
C LEU A 193 -18.28 -2.61 -3.99
N GLY A 194 -19.04 -2.36 -5.06
CA GLY A 194 -18.67 -2.72 -6.44
C GLY A 194 -18.27 -4.19 -6.60
N GLU A 195 -17.22 -4.45 -7.38
CA GLU A 195 -16.67 -5.80 -7.64
C GLU A 195 -16.20 -6.55 -6.37
N TRP A 196 -16.03 -5.86 -5.24
CA TRP A 196 -15.66 -6.50 -3.98
C TRP A 196 -16.79 -7.37 -3.45
N ILE A 197 -18.04 -6.90 -3.62
CA ILE A 197 -19.21 -7.69 -3.25
C ILE A 197 -19.35 -8.89 -4.19
N ASP A 198 -19.02 -8.76 -5.48
CA ASP A 198 -19.08 -9.86 -6.44
C ASP A 198 -18.03 -10.95 -6.18
N LYS A 199 -16.91 -10.60 -5.54
CA LYS A 199 -15.89 -11.57 -5.09
C LYS A 199 -16.27 -12.26 -3.79
N VAL A 200 -16.90 -11.52 -2.87
CA VAL A 200 -17.23 -12.01 -1.52
C VAL A 200 -18.59 -12.73 -1.47
N CYS A 201 -19.56 -12.33 -2.30
CA CYS A 201 -20.90 -12.90 -2.34
C CYS A 201 -20.94 -14.38 -2.74
N PRO A 202 -20.20 -14.87 -3.75
CA PRO A 202 -20.21 -16.30 -4.08
C PRO A 202 -19.77 -17.19 -2.92
N ALA A 203 -18.80 -16.73 -2.10
CA ALA A 203 -18.35 -17.41 -0.90
C ALA A 203 -19.42 -17.44 0.21
N LEU A 204 -20.23 -16.37 0.31
CA LEU A 204 -21.37 -16.28 1.21
C LEU A 204 -22.60 -17.08 0.70
N ILE A 205 -22.82 -17.11 -0.62
CA ILE A 205 -23.98 -17.75 -1.27
C ILE A 205 -23.81 -19.26 -1.35
N SER A 206 -22.60 -19.76 -1.62
CA SER A 206 -22.27 -21.20 -1.54
C SER A 206 -22.50 -21.82 -0.15
N GLN A 207 -22.77 -20.97 0.85
CA GLN A 207 -23.07 -21.33 2.22
C GLN A 207 -24.57 -21.30 2.57
N LEU A 208 -25.41 -20.66 1.76
CA LEU A 208 -26.86 -20.74 1.92
C LEU A 208 -27.28 -22.12 1.45
N ASP A 209 -27.95 -22.85 2.34
CA ASP A 209 -28.51 -24.17 2.09
C ASP A 209 -29.15 -24.19 0.68
N PRO A 210 -28.84 -25.15 -0.21
CA PRO A 210 -29.39 -25.17 -1.57
C PRO A 210 -30.94 -25.11 -1.61
N TYR A 211 -31.60 -25.43 -0.50
CA TYR A 211 -33.05 -25.31 -0.32
C TYR A 211 -33.55 -23.87 -0.07
N LEU A 212 -32.73 -22.97 0.46
CA LEU A 212 -33.07 -21.55 0.65
C LEU A 212 -32.87 -20.73 -0.64
N LEU A 213 -31.96 -21.16 -1.52
CA LEU A 213 -31.75 -20.51 -2.82
C LEU A 213 -32.96 -20.63 -3.76
N ALA A 214 -33.76 -21.70 -3.64
CA ALA A 214 -34.97 -21.91 -4.44
C ALA A 214 -36.18 -21.08 -3.96
N THR A 215 -36.11 -20.47 -2.78
CA THR A 215 -37.23 -19.71 -2.18
C THR A 215 -37.02 -18.20 -2.17
N TRP A 216 -35.79 -17.73 -2.34
CA TRP A 216 -35.43 -16.31 -2.23
C TRP A 216 -34.96 -15.67 -3.54
N TRP A 217 -34.93 -16.42 -4.65
CA TRP A 217 -34.64 -15.90 -5.99
C TRP A 217 -35.72 -16.38 -6.98
N PRO A 218 -36.56 -15.48 -7.54
CA PRO A 218 -37.40 -15.82 -8.68
C PRO A 218 -36.61 -15.95 -9.99
#